data_AF-A0A800NDJ1-F1
#
_entry.id   AF-A0A800NDJ1-F1
#
_cell.length_a   1.000
_cell.length_b   1.000
_cell.length_c   1.000
_cell.angle_alpha   90.00
_cell.angle_beta   90.00
_cell.angle_gamma   90.00
#
_symmetry.space_group_name_H-M   'P 1'
#
loop_
_entity.id
_entity.type
_entity.pdbx_description
1 polymer ?
#
loop_
_entity_poly.entity_id
_entity_poly.type
_entity_poly.pdbx_seq_one_letter_code
_entity_poly.pdbx_strand_id
1 'polypeptide(L)'
;MAVSYFAMTLVDSVPILFVISALNGIAWGFWPILNSVPFYLPGIRTREVAVGLSMVMTLASLGTVLGPSLVGILQEQIGDLGSALRIVSFAPLALIVTGTLLHIRTDLEPDPPPAN
;
A
#
# COMPACT_ATOMS: atom_id res chain seq x y z
N MET A 1 8.41 0.34 4.41
CA MET A 1 8.06 -0.59 3.31
C MET A 1 9.15 -0.62 2.22
N ALA A 2 9.36 0.44 1.43
CA ALA A 2 10.34 0.41 0.33
C ALA A 2 11.79 0.11 0.78
N VAL A 3 12.29 0.85 1.76
CA VAL A 3 13.65 0.67 2.31
C VAL A 3 13.86 -0.74 2.90
N SER A 4 12.85 -1.26 3.60
CA SER A 4 12.91 -2.61 4.17
C SER A 4 12.94 -3.70 3.11
N TYR A 5 12.17 -3.59 2.01
CA TYR A 5 12.23 -4.56 0.91
C TYR A 5 13.59 -4.53 0.21
N PHE A 6 14.11 -3.33 -0.04
CA PHE A 6 15.45 -3.17 -0.62
C PHE A 6 16.53 -3.79 0.29
N ALA A 7 16.48 -3.52 1.59
CA ALA A 7 17.43 -4.06 2.56
C ALA A 7 17.40 -5.60 2.62
N MET A 8 16.22 -6.23 2.50
CA MET A 8 16.11 -7.70 2.45
C MET A 8 16.84 -8.31 1.25
N THR A 9 16.97 -7.59 0.13
CA THR A 9 17.70 -8.08 -1.06
C THR A 9 19.24 -7.98 -0.96
N LEU A 10 19.75 -7.41 0.12
CA LEU A 10 21.18 -7.19 0.36
C LEU A 10 21.73 -8.02 1.52
N VAL A 11 20.86 -8.67 2.29
CA VAL A 11 21.21 -9.35 3.53
C VAL A 11 21.11 -10.85 3.35
N ASP A 12 22.23 -11.54 3.49
CA ASP A 12 22.28 -13.01 3.39
C ASP A 12 22.07 -13.71 4.75
N SER A 13 22.06 -12.95 5.85
CA SER A 13 21.96 -13.51 7.20
C SER A 13 20.51 -13.60 7.71
N VAL A 14 20.08 -14.81 8.07
CA VAL A 14 18.73 -15.11 8.57
C VAL A 14 18.33 -14.29 9.81
N PRO A 15 19.20 -14.07 10.82
CA PRO A 15 18.82 -13.27 11.99
C PRO A 15 18.51 -11.80 11.65
N ILE A 16 19.28 -11.19 10.74
CA ILE A 16 19.05 -9.81 10.32
C ILE A 16 17.79 -9.73 9.46
N LEU A 17 17.53 -10.71 8.59
CA LEU A 17 16.27 -10.78 7.84
C LEU A 17 15.05 -10.84 8.76
N PHE A 18 15.14 -11.54 9.91
CA PHE A 18 14.08 -11.55 10.92
C PHE A 18 13.79 -10.15 11.47
N VAL A 19 14.84 -9.40 11.83
CA VAL A 19 14.71 -8.02 12.34
C VAL A 19 14.11 -7.11 11.27
N ILE A 20 14.60 -7.16 10.04
CA ILE A 20 14.09 -6.34 8.94
C ILE A 20 12.63 -6.71 8.61
N SER A 21 12.27 -7.99 8.71
CA SER A 21 10.89 -8.47 8.53
C SER A 21 9.96 -7.98 9.62
N ALA A 22 10.40 -7.95 10.88
CA ALA A 22 9.62 -7.37 11.97
C ALA A 22 9.35 -5.87 11.73
N LEU A 23 10.37 -5.10 11.33
CA LEU A 23 10.21 -3.69 10.96
C LEU A 23 9.29 -3.49 9.75
N ASN A 24 9.39 -4.38 8.76
CA ASN A 24 8.50 -4.40 7.60
C ASN A 24 7.04 -4.64 8.02
N GLY A 25 6.80 -5.55 8.97
CA GLY A 25 5.48 -5.81 9.54
C GLY A 25 4.89 -4.61 10.28
N ILE A 26 5.69 -3.84 11.01
CA ILE A 26 5.23 -2.58 11.62
C ILE A 26 4.83 -1.57 10.53
N ALA A 27 5.64 -1.48 9.47
CA ALA A 27 5.35 -0.59 8.35
C ALA A 27 4.06 -0.96 7.58
N TRP A 28 3.58 -2.21 7.70
CA TRP A 28 2.28 -2.66 7.18
C TRP A 28 1.07 -2.04 7.89
N GLY A 29 1.28 -1.31 9.00
CA GLY A 29 0.23 -0.55 9.69
C GLY A 29 -0.48 0.50 8.83
N PHE A 30 0.04 0.83 7.64
CA PHE A 30 -0.66 1.66 6.67
C PHE A 30 -1.94 1.00 6.12
N TRP A 31 -2.01 -0.33 6.09
CA TRP A 31 -3.10 -1.05 5.45
C TRP A 31 -4.48 -0.77 6.10
N PRO A 32 -4.63 -0.83 7.43
CA PRO A 32 -5.85 -0.35 8.10
C PRO A 32 -6.21 1.10 7.77
N ILE A 33 -5.22 2.00 7.71
CA ILE A 33 -5.43 3.42 7.38
C ILE A 33 -6.01 3.54 5.97
N LEU A 34 -5.42 2.86 4.98
CA LEU A 34 -5.90 2.82 3.60
C LEU A 34 -7.36 2.35 3.51
N ASN A 35 -7.74 1.32 4.27
CA ASN A 35 -9.11 0.81 4.29
C ASN A 35 -10.09 1.74 5.03
N SER A 36 -9.59 2.66 5.86
CA SER A 36 -10.41 3.69 6.51
C SER A 36 -10.68 4.91 5.64
N VAL A 37 -9.83 5.18 4.64
CA VAL A 37 -9.94 6.36 3.75
C VAL A 37 -11.34 6.54 3.14
N PRO A 38 -12.02 5.51 2.61
CA PRO A 38 -13.34 5.68 2.01
C PRO A 38 -14.38 6.26 2.97
N PHE A 39 -14.25 6.04 4.28
CA PHE A 39 -15.18 6.54 5.29
C PHE A 39 -15.06 8.05 5.53
N TYR A 40 -13.91 8.64 5.20
CA TYR A 40 -13.64 10.06 5.40
C TYR A 40 -13.91 10.91 4.14
N LEU A 41 -14.50 10.32 3.10
CA LEU A 41 -14.86 11.05 1.89
C LEU A 41 -16.14 11.90 2.13
N PRO A 42 -16.15 13.19 1.76
CA PRO A 42 -17.27 14.08 2.06
C PRO A 42 -18.54 13.67 1.34
N GLY A 43 -19.64 13.54 2.08
CA GLY A 43 -20.97 13.20 1.53
C GLY A 43 -21.13 11.75 1.08
N ILE A 44 -20.21 10.85 1.45
CA ILE A 44 -20.25 9.45 1.01
C ILE A 44 -21.37 8.67 1.70
N ARG A 45 -22.14 7.92 0.92
CA ARG A 45 -23.18 7.03 1.45
C ARG A 45 -22.56 5.69 1.87
N THR A 46 -23.15 5.01 2.86
CA THR A 46 -22.66 3.68 3.33
C THR A 46 -22.49 2.67 2.18
N ARG A 47 -23.34 2.75 1.15
CA ARG A 47 -23.23 1.93 -0.07
C ARG A 47 -22.00 2.26 -0.94
N GLU A 48 -21.59 3.52 -1.00
CA GLU A 48 -20.44 3.98 -1.79
C GLU A 48 -19.13 3.64 -1.09
N VAL A 49 -19.12 3.64 0.25
CA VAL A 49 -18.00 3.11 1.04
C VAL A 49 -17.69 1.65 0.66
N ALA A 50 -18.73 0.80 0.54
CA ALA A 50 -18.55 -0.59 0.14
C ALA A 50 -17.95 -0.72 -1.27
N VAL A 51 -18.35 0.15 -2.20
CA VAL A 51 -17.78 0.20 -3.57
C VAL A 51 -16.34 0.69 -3.55
N GLY A 52 -16.02 1.70 -2.75
CA GLY A 52 -14.64 2.18 -2.58
C GLY A 52 -13.72 1.09 -2.02
N LEU A 53 -14.18 0.38 -0.99
CA LEU A 53 -13.44 -0.71 -0.38
C LEU A 53 -13.24 -1.89 -1.35
N SER A 54 -14.27 -2.26 -2.13
CA SER A 54 -14.14 -3.32 -3.13
C SER A 54 -13.18 -2.94 -4.26
N MET A 55 -13.14 -1.66 -4.65
CA MET A 55 -12.16 -1.15 -5.62
C MET A 55 -10.73 -1.26 -5.08
N VAL A 56 -10.51 -0.88 -3.82
CA VAL A 56 -9.20 -1.03 -3.15
C VAL A 56 -8.76 -2.49 -3.14
N MET A 57 -9.66 -3.42 -2.78
CA MET A 57 -9.37 -4.86 -2.78
C MET A 57 -9.05 -5.37 -4.18
N THR A 58 -9.82 -4.94 -5.19
CA THR A 58 -9.61 -5.32 -6.59
C THR A 58 -8.24 -4.88 -7.09
N LEU A 59 -7.87 -3.62 -6.84
CA LEU A 59 -6.55 -3.08 -7.21
C LEU A 59 -5.41 -3.80 -6.47
N ALA A 60 -5.60 -4.15 -5.21
CA ALA A 60 -4.62 -4.93 -4.45
C ALA A 60 -4.45 -6.35 -5.02
N SER A 61 -5.54 -7.01 -5.39
CA SER A 61 -5.49 -8.31 -6.08
C SER A 61 -4.79 -8.20 -7.43
N LEU A 62 -5.11 -7.17 -8.22
CA LEU A 62 -4.42 -6.90 -9.49
C LEU A 62 -2.91 -6.69 -9.28
N GLY A 63 -2.51 -5.90 -8.28
CA GLY A 63 -1.11 -5.73 -7.92
C GLY A 63 -0.42 -7.04 -7.53
N THR A 64 -1.13 -7.92 -6.82
CA THR A 64 -0.62 -9.25 -6.42
C THR A 64 -0.43 -10.18 -7.61
N VAL A 65 -1.29 -10.09 -8.62
CA VAL A 65 -1.17 -10.88 -9.86
C VAL A 65 -0.11 -10.31 -10.79
N LEU A 66 -0.11 -9.00 -11.01
CA LEU A 66 0.80 -8.34 -11.95
C LEU A 66 2.22 -8.19 -11.41
N GLY A 67 2.38 -8.09 -10.08
CA GLY A 67 3.69 -7.90 -9.43
C GLY A 67 4.72 -8.97 -9.81
N PRO A 68 4.43 -10.27 -9.59
CA PRO A 68 5.32 -11.35 -9.99
C PRO A 68 5.62 -11.38 -11.49
N SER A 69 4.62 -11.13 -12.34
CA SER A 69 4.81 -11.07 -13.80
C SER A 69 5.75 -9.94 -14.21
N LEU A 70 5.60 -8.74 -13.64
CA LEU A 70 6.49 -7.61 -13.87
C LEU A 70 7.92 -7.91 -13.43
N VAL A 71 8.10 -8.50 -12.24
CA VAL A 71 9.42 -8.93 -11.74
C VAL A 71 10.04 -9.97 -12.68
N GLY A 72 9.26 -10.94 -13.15
CA GLY A 72 9.73 -11.98 -14.07
C GLY A 72 10.23 -11.41 -15.40
N ILE A 73 9.45 -10.52 -16.04
CA ILE A 73 9.86 -9.85 -17.28
C ILE A 73 11.15 -9.04 -17.05
N LEU A 74 11.24 -8.33 -15.93
CA LEU A 74 12.41 -7.53 -15.61
C LEU A 74 13.64 -8.42 -15.33
N GLN A 75 13.44 -9.56 -14.68
CA GLN A 75 14.48 -10.55 -14.44
C GLN A 75 14.99 -11.17 -15.75
N GLU A 76 14.11 -11.49 -16.70
CA GLU A 76 14.51 -12.01 -18.02
C GLU A 76 15.38 -11.01 -18.80
N GLN A 77 15.08 -9.71 -18.70
CA GLN A 77 15.83 -8.66 -19.39
C GLN A 77 17.19 -8.36 -18.75
N ILE A 78 17.26 -8.35 -17.41
CA ILE A 78 18.48 -8.01 -16.67
C ILE A 78 19.40 -9.23 -16.49
N GLY A 79 18.83 -10.44 -16.46
CA GLY A 79 19.54 -11.68 -16.18
C GLY A 79 19.81 -11.94 -14.69
N ASP A 80 19.36 -11.05 -13.79
CA ASP A 80 19.52 -11.17 -12.34
C ASP A 80 18.24 -10.82 -11.57
N LEU A 81 17.78 -11.76 -10.74
CA LEU A 81 16.58 -11.60 -9.90
C LEU A 81 16.80 -10.59 -8.78
N GLY A 82 18.01 -10.53 -8.20
CA GLY A 82 18.31 -9.60 -7.12
C GLY A 82 18.12 -8.16 -7.57
N SER A 83 18.65 -7.82 -8.73
CA SER A 83 18.53 -6.51 -9.36
C SER A 83 17.08 -6.18 -9.74
N ALA A 84 16.33 -7.12 -10.30
CA ALA A 84 14.91 -6.94 -10.59
C ALA A 84 14.08 -6.64 -9.32
N LEU A 85 14.30 -7.40 -8.24
CA LEU A 85 13.64 -7.18 -6.94
C LEU A 85 14.01 -5.84 -6.31
N ARG A 86 15.27 -5.40 -6.46
CA ARG A 86 15.72 -4.07 -5.99
C ARG A 86 14.98 -2.94 -6.69
N ILE A 87 14.76 -3.05 -7.99
CA ILE A 87 14.01 -2.05 -8.76
C ILE A 87 12.55 -2.01 -8.29
N VAL A 88 11.91 -3.18 -8.15
CA VAL A 88 10.50 -3.27 -7.72
C VAL A 88 10.31 -2.90 -6.24
N SER A 89 11.36 -2.98 -5.41
CA SER A 89 11.33 -2.54 -4.00
C SER A 89 10.98 -1.07 -3.82
N PHE A 90 11.12 -0.24 -4.86
CA PHE A 90 10.72 1.17 -4.85
C PHE A 90 9.24 1.41 -5.19
N ALA A 91 8.51 0.40 -5.69
CA ALA A 91 7.09 0.52 -6.04
C ALA A 91 6.21 1.07 -4.89
N PRO A 92 6.43 0.73 -3.60
CA PRO A 92 5.65 1.30 -2.51
C PRO A 92 5.77 2.81 -2.34
N LEU A 93 6.77 3.47 -2.94
CA LEU A 93 6.88 4.93 -2.92
C LEU A 93 5.71 5.61 -3.65
N ALA A 94 5.06 4.92 -4.59
CA ALA A 94 3.84 5.42 -5.23
C ALA A 94 2.72 5.69 -4.20
N LEU A 95 2.66 4.92 -3.11
CA LEU A 95 1.68 5.15 -2.04
C LEU A 95 1.94 6.45 -1.28
N ILE A 96 3.20 6.89 -1.17
CA ILE A 96 3.54 8.18 -0.57
C ILE A 96 2.96 9.30 -1.45
N VAL A 97 3.18 9.21 -2.76
CA VAL A 97 2.63 10.16 -3.72
C VAL A 97 1.10 10.21 -3.63
N THR A 98 0.43 9.06 -3.63
CA THR A 98 -1.02 8.96 -3.45
C THR A 98 -1.47 9.60 -2.13
N GLY A 99 -0.79 9.30 -1.02
CA GLY A 99 -1.11 9.87 0.29
C GLY A 99 -0.95 11.39 0.33
N THR A 100 0.04 11.95 -0.36
CA THR A 100 0.23 13.42 -0.44
C THR A 100 -0.80 14.12 -1.31
N LEU A 101 -1.28 13.45 -2.37
CA LEU A 101 -2.32 13.97 -3.26
C LEU A 101 -3.71 13.87 -2.64
N LEU A 102 -3.92 12.92 -1.73
CA LEU A 102 -5.19 12.68 -1.08
C LEU A 102 -5.50 13.80 -0.07
N HIS A 103 -6.39 14.71 -0.46
CA HIS A 103 -6.92 15.74 0.43
C HIS A 103 -8.06 15.16 1.28
N ILE A 104 -7.78 14.78 2.52
CA ILE A 104 -8.79 14.37 3.50
C ILE A 104 -9.26 15.63 4.23
N ARG A 105 -10.56 15.94 4.17
CA ARG A 105 -11.19 17.00 4.98
C ARG A 105 -11.68 16.42 6.30
N THR A 106 -11.00 16.77 7.39
CA THR A 106 -11.33 16.36 8.78
C THR A 106 -12.34 17.29 9.46
N ASP A 107 -12.88 18.27 8.74
CA ASP A 107 -13.63 19.43 9.22
C ASP A 107 -15.17 19.28 9.14
N LEU A 108 -15.71 18.06 9.05
CA LEU A 108 -17.17 17.87 9.14
C LEU A 108 -17.65 18.03 10.60
N GLU A 109 -18.21 19.20 10.89
CA GLU A 109 -19.02 19.44 12.08
C GLU A 109 -20.21 18.45 12.09
N PRO A 110 -20.53 17.80 13.22
CA PRO A 110 -21.60 16.82 13.28
C PRO A 110 -22.93 17.44 12.83
N ASP A 111 -23.65 16.73 11.96
CA ASP A 111 -24.95 17.17 11.44
C ASP A 111 -25.84 17.64 12.60
N PRO A 112 -26.45 18.83 12.52
CA PRO A 112 -27.31 19.33 13.58
C PRO A 112 -28.46 18.32 13.81
N PRO A 113 -28.84 18.09 15.07
CA PRO A 113 -29.87 17.11 15.40
C PRO A 113 -31.18 17.46 14.65
N PRO A 114 -31.94 16.44 14.21
CA PRO A 114 -33.18 16.67 13.47
C PRO A 114 -34.10 17.59 14.27
N ALA A 115 -34.61 18.63 13.61
CA ALA A 115 -35.57 19.54 14.20
C ALA A 115 -36.83 18.74 14.59
N ASN A 116 -37.08 18.65 15.90
CA ASN A 116 -38.29 18.08 16.46
C ASN A 116 -39.52 18.93 16.10
#